data_AF-A0A3M1YNI5-F1
#
_entry.id   AF-A0A3M1YNI5-F1
#
_cell.length_a   1.000
_cell.length_b   1.000
_cell.length_c   1.000
_cell.angle_alpha   90.00
_cell.angle_beta   90.00
_cell.angle_gamma   90.00
#
_symmetry.space_group_name_H-M   'P 1'
#
loop_
_entity.id
_entity.type
_entity.pdbx_description
1 polymer ?
#
loop_
_entity_poly.entity_id
_entity_poly.type
_entity_poly.pdbx_seq_one_letter_code
_entity_poly.pdbx_strand_id
1 'polypeptide(L)'
;MTKRTEIDKKVKSFIINRMTDYEGKQVTDIDERIRRVKKAFEAEYGWRVEEVGIIQAISEWLQGLPSVITIPYKYQDIIELAVNIGSLPLNHTKKQAEKIINNYYNFMANKVYQLFEGYRIPKNPLQ
;
A
#
# COMPACT_ATOMS: atom_id res chain seq x y z
N MET A 1 14.48 -11.07 -14.17
CA MET A 1 13.35 -10.74 -13.28
C MET A 1 12.22 -10.18 -14.15
N THR A 2 10.94 -10.55 -13.92
CA THR A 2 9.85 -10.06 -14.79
C THR A 2 9.44 -8.63 -14.40
N LYS A 3 8.87 -7.86 -15.34
CA LYS A 3 8.31 -6.52 -15.06
C LYS A 3 7.32 -6.54 -13.88
N ARG A 4 6.52 -7.61 -13.76
CA ARG A 4 5.56 -7.79 -12.66
C ARG A 4 6.26 -7.93 -11.31
N THR A 5 7.35 -8.69 -11.25
CA THR A 5 8.13 -8.88 -10.03
C THR A 5 8.80 -7.57 -9.57
N GLU A 6 9.30 -6.77 -10.51
CA GLU A 6 9.87 -5.44 -10.20
C GLU A 6 8.82 -4.48 -9.64
N ILE A 7 7.64 -4.40 -10.28
CA ILE A 7 6.53 -3.57 -9.79
C ILE A 7 6.11 -4.02 -8.38
N ASP A 8 6.00 -5.33 -8.13
CA ASP A 8 5.65 -5.88 -6.81
C ASP A 8 6.64 -5.44 -5.73
N LYS A 9 7.95 -5.55 -6.02
CA LYS A 9 8.99 -5.11 -5.10
C LYS A 9 8.91 -3.60 -4.85
N LYS A 10 8.81 -2.79 -5.90
CA LYS A 10 8.76 -1.32 -5.78
C LYS A 10 7.56 -0.83 -4.98
N VAL A 11 6.36 -1.37 -5.23
CA VAL A 11 5.17 -0.94 -4.48
C VAL A 11 5.24 -1.36 -3.01
N LYS A 12 5.73 -2.56 -2.70
CA LYS A 12 5.88 -3.01 -1.31
C LYS A 12 6.92 -2.16 -0.57
N SER A 13 8.05 -1.86 -1.20
CA SER A 13 9.04 -0.95 -0.65
C SER A 13 8.43 0.42 -0.36
N PHE A 14 7.67 0.98 -1.32
CA PHE A 14 6.96 2.23 -1.13
C PHE A 14 6.02 2.19 0.09
N ILE A 15 5.18 1.16 0.20
CA ILE A 15 4.23 1.00 1.32
C ILE A 15 4.99 0.93 2.65
N ILE A 16 6.01 0.08 2.75
CA ILE A 16 6.82 -0.08 3.98
C ILE A 16 7.43 1.25 4.41
N ASN A 17 7.99 2.01 3.47
CA ASN A 17 8.58 3.32 3.77
C ASN A 17 7.58 4.36 4.28
N ARG A 18 6.30 4.17 3.95
CA ARG A 18 5.20 5.02 4.40
C ARG A 18 4.55 4.55 5.69
N MET A 19 4.95 3.40 6.23
CA MET A 19 4.52 2.94 7.54
C MET A 19 5.30 3.67 8.64
N THR A 20 4.61 4.27 9.59
CA THR A 20 5.21 4.97 10.73
C THR A 20 4.75 4.35 12.04
N ASP A 21 5.41 4.71 13.15
CA ASP A 21 4.81 4.54 14.46
C ASP A 21 3.70 5.57 14.72
N TYR A 22 3.08 5.48 15.90
CA TYR A 22 2.03 6.40 16.35
C TYR A 22 2.53 7.85 16.56
N GLU A 23 3.85 8.08 16.57
CA GLU A 23 4.49 9.40 16.64
C GLU A 23 4.96 9.90 15.25
N GLY A 24 4.69 9.14 14.18
CA GLY A 24 5.13 9.49 12.83
C GLY A 24 6.59 9.15 12.52
N LYS A 25 7.32 8.46 13.40
CA LYS A 25 8.71 8.07 13.18
C LYS A 25 8.81 6.72 12.49
N GLN A 26 9.85 6.55 11.67
CA GLN A 26 10.13 5.27 11.04
C GLN A 26 10.83 4.34 12.04
N VAL A 27 10.19 3.22 12.37
CA VAL A 27 10.87 2.13 13.09
C VAL A 27 11.89 1.48 12.15
N THR A 28 13.10 1.19 12.64
CA THR A 28 14.19 0.67 11.80
C THR A 28 13.93 -0.76 11.31
N ASP A 29 13.23 -1.57 12.11
CA ASP A 29 12.91 -2.95 11.79
C ASP A 29 11.63 -3.07 10.94
N ILE A 30 11.73 -3.69 9.77
CA ILE A 30 10.63 -3.81 8.79
C ILE A 30 9.49 -4.68 9.34
N ASP A 31 9.83 -5.78 10.01
CA ASP A 31 8.82 -6.72 10.51
C ASP A 31 8.02 -6.10 11.67
N GLU A 32 8.68 -5.30 12.52
CA GLU A 32 8.03 -4.48 13.54
C GLU A 32 7.09 -3.44 12.93
N ARG A 33 7.51 -2.73 11.86
CA ARG A 33 6.63 -1.78 11.15
C ARG A 33 5.36 -2.47 10.66
N ILE A 34 5.51 -3.58 9.94
CA ILE A 34 4.39 -4.34 9.38
C ILE A 34 3.47 -4.82 10.50
N ARG A 35 4.03 -5.36 11.59
CA ARG A 35 3.25 -5.86 12.73
C ARG A 35 2.45 -4.77 13.43
N ARG A 36 3.01 -3.57 13.58
CA ARG A 36 2.29 -2.42 14.16
C ARG A 36 1.12 -1.98 13.30
N VAL A 37 1.35 -1.82 11.99
CA VAL A 37 0.28 -1.45 11.05
C VAL A 37 -0.81 -2.52 11.02
N LYS A 38 -0.44 -3.81 11.07
CA LYS A 38 -1.41 -4.92 11.18
C LYS A 38 -2.27 -4.81 12.45
N LYS A 39 -1.65 -4.57 13.61
CA LYS A 39 -2.38 -4.37 14.88
C LYS A 39 -3.30 -3.16 14.85
N ALA A 40 -2.87 -2.05 14.26
CA ALA A 40 -3.72 -0.87 14.10
C ALA A 40 -4.94 -1.17 13.23
N PHE A 41 -4.74 -1.83 12.08
CA PHE A 41 -5.84 -2.29 11.22
C PHE A 41 -6.81 -3.21 11.97
N GLU A 42 -6.31 -4.21 12.69
CA GLU A 42 -7.14 -5.15 13.45
C GLU A 42 -7.96 -4.44 14.54
N ALA A 43 -7.38 -3.44 15.21
CA ALA A 43 -8.06 -2.65 16.25
C ALA A 43 -9.12 -1.70 15.68
N GLU A 44 -8.84 -1.04 14.56
CA GLU A 44 -9.72 -0.01 13.98
C GLU A 44 -10.79 -0.59 13.06
N TYR A 45 -10.46 -1.66 12.34
CA TYR A 45 -11.24 -2.21 11.24
C TYR A 45 -11.36 -3.74 11.23
N GLY A 46 -10.82 -4.45 12.23
CA GLY A 46 -10.90 -5.91 12.31
C GLY A 46 -12.34 -6.44 12.33
N TRP A 47 -13.26 -5.72 12.99
CA TRP A 47 -14.69 -6.02 13.02
C TRP A 47 -15.33 -6.06 11.62
N ARG A 48 -14.78 -5.29 10.67
CA ARG A 48 -15.31 -5.17 9.30
C ARG A 48 -14.94 -6.37 8.42
N VAL A 49 -13.92 -7.15 8.81
CA VAL A 49 -13.41 -8.27 8.01
C VAL A 49 -14.47 -9.35 7.80
N GLU A 50 -15.28 -9.66 8.81
CA GLU A 50 -16.33 -10.69 8.71
C GLU A 50 -17.46 -10.29 7.73
N GLU A 51 -17.71 -8.98 7.56
CA GLU A 51 -18.81 -8.47 6.74
C GLU A 51 -18.45 -8.36 5.26
N VAL A 52 -17.21 -7.94 4.95
CA VAL A 52 -16.81 -7.60 3.57
C VAL A 52 -15.57 -8.35 3.08
N GLY A 53 -14.93 -9.11 3.96
CA GLY A 53 -13.65 -9.79 3.68
C GLY A 53 -12.43 -8.86 3.82
N ILE A 54 -11.28 -9.48 4.03
CA ILE A 54 -10.03 -8.80 4.42
C ILE A 54 -9.56 -7.72 3.43
N ILE A 55 -9.67 -7.97 2.12
CA ILE A 55 -9.21 -7.02 1.11
C ILE A 55 -10.09 -5.77 1.08
N GLN A 56 -11.41 -5.95 1.14
CA GLN A 56 -12.34 -4.82 1.15
C GLN A 56 -12.21 -4.03 2.46
N ALA A 57 -12.07 -4.72 3.60
CA ALA A 57 -11.84 -4.07 4.89
C ALA A 57 -10.56 -3.22 4.89
N ILE A 58 -9.43 -3.73 4.38
CA ILE A 58 -8.19 -2.95 4.25
C ILE A 58 -8.37 -1.79 3.25
N SER A 59 -9.10 -2.00 2.16
CA SER A 59 -9.38 -0.96 1.16
C SER A 59 -10.17 0.21 1.74
N GLU A 60 -11.22 -0.09 2.52
CA GLU A 60 -12.02 0.91 3.25
C GLU A 60 -11.19 1.61 4.33
N TRP A 61 -10.40 0.86 5.09
CA TRP A 61 -9.50 1.40 6.09
C TRP A 61 -8.50 2.39 5.48
N LEU A 62 -7.83 2.02 4.37
CA LEU A 62 -6.88 2.90 3.67
C LEU A 62 -7.54 4.16 3.09
N GLN A 63 -8.81 4.10 2.68
CA GLN A 63 -9.59 5.28 2.27
C GLN A 63 -9.86 6.23 3.45
N GLY A 64 -9.93 5.69 4.67
CA GLY A 64 -10.00 6.45 5.91
C GLY A 64 -8.70 7.16 6.34
N LEU A 65 -7.61 7.00 5.57
CA LEU A 65 -6.30 7.64 5.80
C LEU A 65 -5.72 7.38 7.21
N PRO A 66 -5.44 6.13 7.56
CA PRO A 66 -4.94 5.77 8.89
C PRO A 66 -3.58 6.41 9.15
N SER A 67 -3.36 6.87 10.38
CA SER A 67 -2.16 7.63 10.78
C SER A 67 -0.86 6.81 10.70
N VAL A 68 -0.96 5.48 10.77
CA VAL A 68 0.18 4.56 10.77
C VAL A 68 0.70 4.22 9.37
N ILE A 69 0.00 4.63 8.30
CA ILE A 69 0.41 4.40 6.91
C ILE A 69 -0.07 5.52 5.98
N THR A 70 0.86 6.29 5.44
CA THR A 70 0.55 7.45 4.58
C THR A 70 0.67 7.11 3.09
N ILE A 71 -0.45 6.89 2.42
CA ILE A 71 -0.50 6.68 0.97
C ILE A 71 -1.09 7.90 0.22
N PRO A 72 -0.72 8.13 -1.05
CA PRO A 72 -1.32 9.15 -1.90
C PRO A 72 -2.84 8.99 -1.96
N TYR A 73 -3.55 10.12 -1.85
CA TYR A 73 -5.00 10.17 -1.99
C TYR A 73 -5.44 11.16 -3.08
N LYS A 74 -4.59 12.13 -3.44
CA LYS A 74 -4.87 13.05 -4.55
C LYS A 74 -4.65 12.34 -5.88
N TYR A 75 -5.50 12.66 -6.86
CA TYR A 75 -5.43 12.10 -8.20
C TYR A 75 -4.01 12.18 -8.80
N GLN A 76 -3.40 13.37 -8.77
CA GLN A 76 -2.07 13.59 -9.38
C GLN A 76 -1.00 12.74 -8.70
N ASP A 77 -0.97 12.70 -7.37
CA ASP A 77 0.00 11.94 -6.58
C ASP A 77 -0.11 10.42 -6.84
N ILE A 78 -1.33 9.90 -7.02
CA ILE A 78 -1.58 8.49 -7.35
C ILE A 78 -1.04 8.17 -8.75
N ILE A 79 -1.27 9.05 -9.73
CA ILE A 79 -0.76 8.87 -11.10
C ILE A 79 0.76 8.96 -11.13
N GLU A 80 1.35 9.92 -10.42
CA GLU A 80 2.80 10.06 -10.31
C GLU A 80 3.43 8.81 -9.69
N LEU A 81 2.85 8.29 -8.61
CA LEU A 81 3.29 7.02 -8.00
C LEU A 81 3.25 5.88 -9.03
N ALA A 82 2.15 5.74 -9.78
CA ALA A 82 1.98 4.68 -10.76
C ALA A 82 3.04 4.74 -11.89
N VAL A 83 3.40 5.94 -12.33
CA VAL A 83 4.48 6.18 -13.28
C VAL A 83 5.83 5.78 -12.66
N ASN A 84 6.12 6.27 -11.45
CA ASN A 84 7.39 6.04 -10.77
C ASN A 84 7.66 4.55 -10.47
N ILE A 85 6.63 3.78 -10.11
CA ILE A 85 6.76 2.33 -9.91
C ILE A 85 6.77 1.55 -11.23
N GLY A 86 6.45 2.18 -12.36
CA GLY A 86 6.43 1.59 -13.70
C GLY A 86 5.14 0.81 -14.04
N SER A 87 4.07 1.03 -13.29
CA SER A 87 2.74 0.44 -13.56
C SER A 87 1.94 1.23 -14.60
N LEU A 88 2.32 2.49 -14.84
CA LEU A 88 1.75 3.38 -15.86
C LEU A 88 2.87 4.00 -16.72
N PRO A 89 2.76 4.06 -18.06
CA PRO A 89 3.78 4.72 -18.88
C PRO A 89 3.69 6.26 -18.77
N LEU A 90 4.80 6.95 -19.06
CA LEU A 90 4.85 8.43 -19.04
C LEU A 90 3.84 9.07 -20.01
N ASN A 91 3.69 8.50 -21.21
CA ASN A 91 2.75 8.95 -22.24
C ASN A 91 1.36 8.31 -22.13
N HIS A 92 0.91 8.04 -20.89
CA HIS A 92 -0.38 7.40 -20.67
C HIS A 92 -1.55 8.25 -21.17
N THR A 93 -2.63 7.56 -21.55
CA THR A 93 -3.91 8.17 -21.88
C THR A 93 -4.75 8.41 -20.63
N LYS A 94 -5.75 9.29 -20.72
CA LYS A 94 -6.75 9.50 -19.66
C LYS A 94 -7.41 8.19 -19.21
N LYS A 95 -7.78 7.32 -20.15
CA LYS A 95 -8.40 6.01 -19.86
C LYS A 95 -7.48 5.09 -19.05
N GLN A 96 -6.17 5.13 -19.30
CA GLN A 96 -5.20 4.35 -18.51
C GLN A 96 -5.06 4.92 -17.10
N ALA A 97 -5.04 6.25 -16.94
CA ALA A 97 -5.03 6.90 -15.63
C ALA A 97 -6.31 6.59 -14.82
N GLU A 98 -7.49 6.68 -15.44
CA GLU A 98 -8.77 6.31 -14.81
C GLU A 98 -8.77 4.86 -14.32
N LYS A 99 -8.19 3.93 -15.10
CA LYS A 99 -8.06 2.53 -14.67
C LYS A 99 -7.17 2.38 -13.43
N ILE A 100 -6.09 3.16 -13.33
CA ILE A 100 -5.23 3.15 -12.13
C ILE A 100 -6.02 3.67 -10.93
N ILE A 101 -6.70 4.80 -11.07
CA ILE A 101 -7.46 5.45 -10.00
C ILE A 101 -8.58 4.52 -9.48
N ASN A 102 -9.39 3.96 -10.39
CA ASN A 102 -10.52 3.11 -10.02
C ASN A 102 -10.11 1.82 -9.29
N ASN A 103 -8.86 1.37 -9.49
CA ASN A 103 -8.34 0.15 -8.87
C ASN A 103 -7.33 0.43 -7.74
N TYR A 104 -7.05 1.70 -7.44
CA TYR A 104 -5.92 2.08 -6.59
C TYR A 104 -6.00 1.46 -5.19
N TYR A 105 -7.09 1.68 -4.47
CA TYR A 105 -7.24 1.17 -3.10
C TYR A 105 -7.27 -0.36 -3.03
N ASN A 106 -7.93 -1.04 -3.97
CA ASN A 106 -7.93 -2.50 -4.03
C ASN A 106 -6.52 -3.07 -4.30
N PHE A 107 -5.75 -2.40 -5.17
CA PHE A 107 -4.36 -2.77 -5.42
C PHE A 107 -3.49 -2.57 -4.18
N MET A 108 -3.58 -1.41 -3.53
CA MET A 108 -2.82 -1.11 -2.32
C MET A 108 -3.19 -2.05 -1.17
N ALA A 109 -4.48 -2.31 -0.96
CA ALA A 109 -4.99 -3.23 0.05
C ALA A 109 -4.44 -4.64 -0.15
N ASN A 110 -4.39 -5.14 -1.39
CA ASN A 110 -3.78 -6.43 -1.69
C ASN A 110 -2.28 -6.46 -1.33
N LYS A 111 -1.54 -5.37 -1.56
CA LYS A 111 -0.12 -5.29 -1.21
C LYS A 111 0.11 -5.19 0.28
N VAL A 112 -0.71 -4.43 1.00
CA VAL A 112 -0.68 -4.37 2.47
C VAL A 112 -0.98 -5.75 3.06
N TYR A 113 -2.03 -6.43 2.58
CA TYR A 113 -2.37 -7.77 3.05
C TYR A 113 -1.23 -8.77 2.80
N GLN A 114 -0.60 -8.74 1.63
CA GLN A 114 0.58 -9.57 1.37
C GLN A 114 1.71 -9.32 2.36
N LEU A 115 1.94 -8.07 2.77
CA LEU A 115 2.94 -7.75 3.80
C LEU A 115 2.53 -8.29 5.16
N PHE A 116 1.25 -8.18 5.55
CA PHE A 116 0.71 -8.76 6.79
C PHE A 116 0.90 -10.27 6.88
N GLU A 117 0.94 -10.95 5.73
CA GLU A 117 1.13 -12.40 5.61
C GLU A 117 2.61 -12.79 5.35
N GLY A 118 3.55 -11.85 5.46
CA GLY A 118 4.98 -12.14 5.26
C GLY A 118 5.40 -12.40 3.81
N TYR A 119 4.53 -12.11 2.84
CA TYR A 119 4.73 -12.52 1.45
C TYR A 119 5.63 -11.56 0.67
N ARG A 120 6.85 -12.03 0.37
CA ARG A 120 7.86 -11.33 -0.43
C ARG A 120 8.16 -9.92 0.10
N ILE A 121 8.49 -9.83 1.38
CA ILE A 121 8.93 -8.59 2.03
C ILE A 121 10.29 -8.17 1.42
N PRO A 122 10.41 -6.95 0.87
CA PRO A 122 11.69 -6.42 0.41
C PRO A 122 12.66 -6.21 1.59
N LYS A 123 13.87 -6.78 1.53
CA LYS A 123 14.89 -6.63 2.58
C LYS A 123 15.48 -5.21 2.69
N ASN A 124 15.52 -4.49 1.58
CA ASN A 124 15.98 -3.10 1.48
C ASN A 124 14.88 -2.28 0.79
N PRO A 125 13.86 -1.81 1.52
CA PRO A 125 12.90 -0.87 0.95
C PRO A 125 13.66 0.41 0.57
N LEU A 126 13.31 1.01 -0.58
CA LEU A 126 14.07 2.10 -1.20
C LEU A 126 14.31 3.21 -0.18
N GLN A 127 15.56 3.44 0.24
CA GLN A 127 15.88 4.58 1.12
C GLN A 127 15.64 5.90 0.39
#